data_AF-A0A954V039-F1
#
_entry.id   AF-A0A954V039-F1
#
_cell.length_a   1.000
_cell.length_b   1.000
_cell.length_c   1.000
_cell.angle_alpha   90.00
_cell.angle_beta   90.00
_cell.angle_gamma   90.00
#
_symmetry.space_group_name_H-M   'P 1'
#
loop_
_entity.id
_entity.type
_entity.pdbx_description
1 polymer ?
#
loop_
_entity_poly.entity_id
_entity_poly.type
_entity_poly.pdbx_seq_one_letter_code
_entity_poly.pdbx_strand_id
1 'polypeptide(L)'
;MMLGYFDVFPEKCETEIRTAHFSADASLPFPHGTYVFAEFYCVDLSCDCQRLLVKALYVKTPQSKPKEVATFSYSWNDAPDDSWANIIGETTNPFLDPLHRQAAYADELMGFWYDMLCRDHEYAERLRKHYAELRRERGQSAPPSIWDEEPAKIVAIDLGEKKRRHRALREHLKKRRSSRRQK
;
A
#
# COMPACT_ATOMS: atom_id res chain seq x y z
N MET A 1 16.90 -6.57 -1.42
CA MET A 1 16.68 -6.02 -2.77
C MET A 1 15.19 -6.04 -3.09
N MET A 2 14.63 -4.97 -3.68
CA MET A 2 13.23 -4.91 -4.12
C MET A 2 13.14 -5.18 -5.63
N LEU A 3 12.16 -5.96 -6.06
CA LEU A 3 12.00 -6.36 -7.45
C LEU A 3 10.54 -6.24 -7.89
N GLY A 4 10.32 -5.72 -9.10
CA GLY A 4 8.99 -5.58 -9.68
C GLY A 4 8.42 -6.93 -10.09
N TYR A 5 7.19 -7.22 -9.66
CA TYR A 5 6.53 -8.49 -10.00
C TYR A 5 6.30 -8.63 -11.51
N PHE A 6 5.75 -7.57 -12.11
CA PHE A 6 5.46 -7.50 -13.54
C PHE A 6 6.70 -7.37 -14.44
N ASP A 7 7.87 -7.06 -13.86
CA ASP A 7 9.14 -7.12 -14.60
C ASP A 7 9.62 -8.57 -14.78
N VAL A 8 9.22 -9.47 -13.87
CA VAL A 8 9.54 -10.90 -13.91
C VAL A 8 8.46 -11.70 -14.63
N PHE A 9 7.19 -11.36 -14.40
CA PHE A 9 6.02 -12.01 -15.01
C PHE A 9 5.25 -11.03 -15.89
N PRO A 10 5.82 -10.59 -17.03
CA PRO A 10 5.23 -9.55 -17.88
C PRO A 10 3.87 -9.97 -18.46
N GLU A 11 3.65 -11.26 -18.71
CA GLU A 11 2.38 -11.81 -19.20
C GLU A 11 1.21 -11.56 -18.22
N LYS A 12 1.50 -11.45 -16.93
CA LYS A 12 0.49 -11.19 -15.90
C LYS A 12 0.05 -9.73 -15.83
N CYS A 13 0.75 -8.82 -16.50
CA CYS A 13 0.27 -7.44 -16.66
C CYS A 13 -1.12 -7.39 -17.31
N GLU A 14 -1.43 -8.29 -18.23
CA GLU A 14 -2.69 -8.23 -18.99
C GLU A 14 -3.91 -8.60 -18.15
N THR A 15 -3.72 -9.42 -17.13
CA THR A 15 -4.81 -10.03 -16.36
C THR A 15 -4.83 -9.62 -14.88
N GLU A 16 -3.67 -9.29 -14.30
CA GLU A 16 -3.53 -9.19 -12.84
C GLU A 16 -3.16 -7.79 -12.34
N ILE A 17 -2.66 -6.90 -13.21
CA ILE A 17 -2.30 -5.54 -12.83
C ILE A 17 -3.52 -4.76 -12.34
N ARG A 18 -3.41 -4.16 -11.15
CA ARG A 18 -4.50 -3.37 -10.60
C ARG A 18 -4.48 -1.97 -11.18
N THR A 19 -5.62 -1.55 -11.71
CA THR A 19 -5.87 -0.17 -12.12
C THR A 19 -7.10 0.40 -11.42
N ALA A 20 -7.12 1.71 -11.24
CA ALA A 20 -8.30 2.46 -10.80
C ALA A 20 -8.58 3.57 -11.81
N HIS A 21 -9.82 3.63 -12.30
CA HIS A 21 -10.27 4.65 -13.22
C HIS A 21 -11.22 5.60 -12.51
N PHE A 22 -10.87 6.88 -12.52
CA PHE A 22 -11.68 7.93 -11.91
C PHE A 22 -12.24 8.83 -13.00
N SER A 23 -13.57 8.88 -13.06
CA SER A 23 -14.31 9.83 -13.90
C SER A 23 -14.16 11.26 -13.36
N ALA A 24 -14.42 12.25 -14.21
CA ALA A 24 -14.41 13.65 -13.80
C ALA A 24 -15.52 13.94 -12.79
N ASP A 25 -15.16 13.96 -11.51
CA ASP A 25 -16.00 14.37 -10.39
C ASP A 25 -15.26 15.48 -9.62
N ALA A 26 -15.95 16.59 -9.37
CA ALA A 26 -15.40 17.75 -8.67
C ALA A 26 -15.07 17.47 -7.19
N SER A 27 -15.51 16.34 -6.64
CA SER A 27 -15.29 15.94 -5.24
C SER A 27 -14.02 15.11 -5.00
N LEU A 28 -13.33 14.67 -6.05
CA LEU A 28 -12.11 13.89 -5.88
C LEU A 28 -10.92 14.78 -5.46
N PRO A 29 -10.15 14.38 -4.45
CA PRO A 29 -8.99 15.15 -3.99
C PRO A 29 -7.76 15.01 -4.93
N PHE A 30 -7.86 14.21 -5.99
CA PHE A 30 -6.79 13.97 -6.97
C PHE A 30 -7.32 13.98 -8.42
N PRO A 31 -6.44 14.17 -9.43
CA PRO A 31 -6.85 14.25 -10.83
C PRO A 31 -7.64 13.02 -11.31
N HIS A 32 -8.66 13.27 -12.14
CA HIS A 32 -9.35 12.20 -12.87
C HIS A 32 -8.42 11.54 -13.90
N GLY A 33 -8.73 10.30 -14.26
CA GLY A 33 -7.94 9.48 -15.17
C GLY A 33 -7.65 8.10 -14.60
N THR A 34 -6.65 7.43 -15.16
CA THR A 34 -6.29 6.06 -14.77
C THR A 34 -5.05 6.08 -13.89
N TYR A 35 -5.10 5.32 -12.80
CA TYR A 35 -3.97 5.02 -11.94
C TYR A 35 -3.64 3.54 -12.05
N VAL A 36 -2.37 3.23 -12.21
CA VAL A 36 -1.84 1.86 -12.24
C VAL A 36 -1.02 1.65 -10.97
N PHE A 37 -1.24 0.52 -10.28
CA PHE A 37 -0.53 0.17 -9.06
C PHE A 37 0.48 -0.94 -9.37
N ALA A 38 1.73 -0.56 -9.60
CA ALA A 38 2.82 -1.49 -9.89
C ALA A 38 3.46 -1.99 -8.59
N GLU A 39 3.71 -3.29 -8.53
CA GLU A 39 4.03 -4.02 -7.30
C GLU A 39 5.51 -4.41 -7.24
N PHE A 40 6.16 -4.13 -6.12
CA PHE A 40 7.56 -4.44 -5.87
C PHE A 40 7.71 -5.16 -4.52
N TYR A 41 8.51 -6.21 -4.50
CA TYR A 41 8.63 -7.09 -3.33
C TYR A 41 10.08 -7.31 -2.91
N CYS A 42 10.29 -7.56 -1.62
CA CYS A 42 11.59 -8.00 -1.11
C CYS A 42 11.88 -9.44 -1.54
N VAL A 43 12.96 -9.61 -2.29
CA VAL A 43 13.41 -10.92 -2.81
C VAL A 43 14.69 -11.43 -2.15
N ASP A 44 15.12 -10.80 -1.06
CA ASP A 44 16.22 -11.30 -0.26
C ASP A 44 15.74 -12.55 0.51
N LEU A 45 16.29 -13.73 0.17
CA LEU A 45 15.88 -15.01 0.76
C LEU A 45 16.23 -15.12 2.25
N SER A 46 17.18 -14.31 2.74
CA SER A 46 17.51 -14.22 4.17
C SER A 46 16.58 -13.31 4.96
N CYS A 47 15.71 -12.57 4.28
CA CYS A 47 14.79 -11.59 4.86
C CYS A 47 13.34 -12.03 4.63
N ASP A 48 12.51 -12.02 5.69
CA ASP A 48 11.07 -12.24 5.59
C ASP A 48 10.28 -11.04 6.11
N CYS A 49 10.66 -9.85 5.64
CA CYS A 49 10.02 -8.60 6.03
C CYS A 49 8.58 -8.45 5.52
N GLN A 50 8.10 -9.37 4.65
CA GLN A 50 6.77 -9.36 4.07
C GLN A 50 6.37 -7.97 3.53
N ARG A 51 7.33 -7.28 2.90
CA ARG A 51 7.17 -5.90 2.44
C ARG A 51 6.72 -5.85 0.98
N LEU A 52 5.68 -5.08 0.74
CA LEU A 52 5.19 -4.64 -0.56
C LEU A 52 5.45 -3.14 -0.69
N LEU A 53 6.14 -2.76 -1.76
CA LEU A 53 6.24 -1.38 -2.20
C LEU A 53 5.38 -1.23 -3.46
N VAL A 54 4.49 -0.23 -3.46
CA VAL A 54 3.59 0.03 -4.58
C VAL A 54 3.94 1.36 -5.19
N LYS A 55 4.19 1.36 -6.50
CA LYS A 55 4.30 2.59 -7.29
C LYS A 55 2.97 2.89 -7.94
N ALA A 56 2.38 4.04 -7.60
CA ALA A 56 1.20 4.55 -8.27
C ALA A 56 1.62 5.39 -9.48
N LEU A 57 1.20 4.95 -10.67
CA LEU A 57 1.46 5.61 -11.93
C LEU A 57 0.19 6.24 -12.47
N TYR A 58 0.21 7.55 -12.71
CA TYR A 58 -0.88 8.28 -13.33
C TYR A 58 -0.77 8.27 -14.86
N VAL A 59 -1.87 7.89 -15.51
CA VAL A 59 -2.05 7.82 -16.95
C VAL A 59 -3.23 8.70 -17.33
N LYS A 60 -2.94 9.89 -17.88
CA LYS A 60 -3.95 10.87 -18.28
C LYS A 60 -4.78 10.38 -19.48
N THR A 61 -4.12 9.77 -20.46
CA THR A 61 -4.72 9.16 -21.64
C THR A 61 -3.93 7.90 -22.01
N PRO A 62 -4.50 6.94 -22.76
CA PRO A 62 -3.79 5.73 -23.16
C PRO A 62 -2.47 5.99 -23.92
N GLN A 63 -2.33 7.14 -24.58
CA GLN A 63 -1.14 7.55 -25.33
C GLN A 63 -0.14 8.34 -24.47
N SER A 64 -0.51 8.73 -23.24
CA SER A 64 0.36 9.48 -22.35
C SER A 64 1.38 8.56 -21.69
N LYS A 65 2.65 8.99 -21.61
CA LYS A 65 3.65 8.30 -20.79
C LYS A 65 3.18 8.28 -19.32
N PRO A 66 3.15 7.12 -18.64
CA PRO A 66 2.82 7.03 -17.23
C PRO A 66 3.75 7.90 -16.38
N LYS A 67 3.20 8.56 -15.37
CA LYS A 67 3.95 9.38 -14.41
C LYS A 67 3.86 8.78 -13.02
N GLU A 68 4.99 8.52 -12.37
CA GLU A 68 4.99 8.17 -10.93
C GLU A 68 4.49 9.37 -10.12
N VAL A 69 3.42 9.14 -9.36
CA VAL A 69 2.76 10.17 -8.55
C VAL A 69 2.77 9.84 -7.06
N ALA A 70 2.95 8.58 -6.70
CA ALA A 70 3.21 8.19 -5.32
C ALA A 70 3.95 6.87 -5.28
N THR A 71 4.71 6.66 -4.21
CA THR A 71 5.21 5.35 -3.82
C THR A 71 4.88 5.15 -2.34
N PHE A 72 4.25 4.03 -2.00
CA PHE A 72 3.93 3.69 -0.62
C PHE A 72 4.37 2.28 -0.28
N SER A 73 4.74 2.10 0.99
CA SER A 73 5.18 0.85 1.57
C SER A 73 4.07 0.28 2.46
N TYR A 74 3.87 -1.02 2.34
CA TYR A 74 2.96 -1.83 3.13
C TYR A 74 3.68 -3.10 3.60
N SER A 75 3.34 -3.59 4.79
CA SER A 75 3.85 -4.86 5.33
C SER A 75 2.68 -5.70 5.83
N TRP A 76 2.72 -7.01 5.59
CA TRP A 76 1.80 -7.93 6.27
C TRP A 76 2.27 -8.30 7.67
N ASN A 77 3.55 -8.07 7.97
CA ASN A 77 4.09 -8.21 9.31
C ASN A 77 3.98 -6.88 10.05
N ASP A 78 3.22 -6.87 11.15
CA ASP A 78 3.04 -5.71 12.04
C ASP A 78 4.24 -5.47 12.96
N ALA A 79 5.25 -6.37 12.97
CA ALA A 79 6.49 -6.10 13.65
C ALA A 79 7.17 -4.88 12.99
N PRO A 80 7.39 -3.78 13.74
CA PRO A 80 8.10 -2.64 13.20
C PRO A 80 9.47 -3.13 12.73
N ASP A 81 9.79 -2.88 11.46
CA ASP A 81 11.16 -2.97 11.02
C ASP A 81 11.92 -1.86 11.74
N ASP A 82 12.63 -2.22 12.82
CA ASP A 82 13.40 -1.30 13.66
C ASP A 82 14.29 -0.38 12.80
N SER A 83 14.72 -0.82 11.62
CA SER A 83 15.50 0.00 10.70
C SER A 83 14.74 1.23 10.18
N TRP A 84 13.43 1.12 9.94
CA TRP A 84 12.60 2.24 9.48
C TRP A 84 12.02 3.06 10.64
N ALA A 85 11.67 2.44 11.76
CA ALA A 85 11.18 3.17 12.94
C ALA A 85 12.18 4.26 13.39
N ASN A 86 13.47 3.98 13.26
CA ASN A 86 14.54 4.92 13.56
C ASN A 86 14.70 6.06 12.53
N ILE A 87 14.19 5.91 11.31
CA ILE A 87 14.32 6.88 10.21
C ILE A 87 13.07 7.76 10.08
N ILE A 88 11.88 7.18 10.21
CA ILE A 88 10.59 7.85 9.96
C ILE A 88 9.71 8.03 11.21
N GLY A 89 10.15 7.53 12.38
CA GLY A 89 9.37 7.59 13.63
C GLY A 89 8.36 6.44 13.74
N GLU A 90 7.24 6.64 14.45
CA GLU A 90 6.13 5.66 14.48
C GLU A 90 5.72 5.30 13.04
N THR A 91 6.03 4.08 12.62
CA THR A 91 5.69 3.59 11.29
C THR A 91 4.21 3.24 11.26
N THR A 92 3.36 4.16 10.80
CA THR A 92 2.00 3.80 10.41
C THR A 92 2.07 2.91 9.17
N ASN A 93 1.43 1.75 9.21
CA ASN A 93 1.30 0.86 8.06
C ASN A 93 -0.08 1.09 7.41
N PRO A 94 -0.20 1.38 6.11
CA PRO A 94 0.88 1.75 5.17
C PRO A 94 1.40 3.19 5.37
N PHE A 95 2.55 3.51 4.75
CA PHE A 95 3.14 4.86 4.70
C PHE A 95 3.68 5.24 3.31
N LEU A 96 3.77 6.53 3.02
CA LEU A 96 4.45 7.05 1.83
C LEU A 96 5.96 6.88 1.96
N ASP A 97 6.59 6.25 0.97
CA ASP A 97 8.04 6.03 0.99
C ASP A 97 8.79 7.36 0.77
N PRO A 98 9.59 7.84 1.75
CA PRO A 98 10.25 9.14 1.67
C PRO A 98 11.38 9.19 0.64
N LEU A 99 11.86 8.04 0.14
CA LEU A 99 12.91 7.97 -0.88
C LEU A 99 12.39 8.22 -2.29
N HIS A 100 11.07 8.33 -2.44
CA HIS A 100 10.40 8.46 -3.72
C HIS A 100 9.68 9.80 -3.87
N ARG A 101 9.45 10.20 -5.13
CA ARG A 101 8.66 11.40 -5.43
C ARG A 101 7.21 11.18 -5.00
N GLN A 102 6.67 12.12 -4.25
CA GLN A 102 5.26 12.17 -3.87
C GLN A 102 4.59 13.38 -4.52
N ALA A 103 3.45 13.17 -5.17
CA ALA A 103 2.56 14.25 -5.61
C ALA A 103 1.84 14.85 -4.40
N ALA A 104 1.27 16.06 -4.56
CA ALA A 104 0.57 16.75 -3.49
C ALA A 104 -0.66 16.01 -2.94
N TYR A 105 -1.15 15.01 -3.67
CA TYR A 105 -2.32 14.18 -3.33
C TYR A 105 -1.96 12.72 -3.01
N ALA A 106 -0.68 12.44 -2.72
CA ALA A 106 -0.19 11.08 -2.51
C ALA A 106 -0.84 10.41 -1.29
N ASP A 107 -1.06 11.14 -0.20
CA ASP A 107 -1.71 10.64 1.02
C ASP A 107 -3.15 10.17 0.74
N GLU A 108 -3.93 10.95 -0.01
CA GLU A 108 -5.30 10.59 -0.37
C GLU A 108 -5.35 9.38 -1.31
N LEU A 109 -4.39 9.28 -2.23
CA LEU A 109 -4.27 8.14 -3.13
C LEU A 109 -3.87 6.86 -2.38
N MET A 110 -2.94 6.95 -1.43
CA MET A 110 -2.57 5.84 -0.55
C MET A 110 -3.77 5.42 0.33
N GLY A 111 -4.49 6.38 0.89
CA GLY A 111 -5.72 6.13 1.66
C GLY A 111 -6.77 5.39 0.84
N PHE A 112 -6.99 5.81 -0.41
CA PHE A 112 -7.87 5.11 -1.35
C PHE A 112 -7.39 3.68 -1.64
N TRP A 113 -6.11 3.50 -1.99
CA TRP A 113 -5.56 2.17 -2.30
C TRP A 113 -5.69 1.23 -1.10
N TYR A 114 -5.42 1.74 0.09
CA TYR A 114 -5.53 0.96 1.32
C TYR A 114 -6.99 0.64 1.66
N ASP A 115 -7.94 1.57 1.48
CA ASP A 115 -9.37 1.29 1.59
C ASP A 115 -9.84 0.26 0.55
N MET A 116 -9.23 0.24 -0.64
CA MET A 116 -9.47 -0.79 -1.65
C MET A 116 -8.94 -2.15 -1.17
N LEU A 117 -7.72 -2.22 -0.63
CA LEU A 117 -7.14 -3.43 -0.05
C LEU A 117 -8.03 -4.02 1.07
N CYS A 118 -8.57 -3.17 1.95
CA CYS A 118 -9.44 -3.62 3.04
C CYS A 118 -10.79 -4.19 2.59
N ARG A 119 -11.28 -3.80 1.39
CA ARG A 119 -12.62 -4.19 0.89
C ARG A 119 -12.56 -5.29 -0.15
N ASP A 120 -11.51 -5.31 -0.96
CA ASP A 120 -11.28 -6.30 -2.02
C ASP A 120 -10.33 -7.38 -1.50
N HIS A 121 -10.90 -8.36 -0.79
CA HIS A 121 -10.13 -9.47 -0.22
C HIS A 121 -9.43 -10.32 -1.29
N GLU A 122 -9.99 -10.40 -2.50
CA GLU A 122 -9.35 -11.12 -3.61
C GLU A 122 -8.10 -10.39 -4.10
N TYR A 123 -8.11 -9.05 -4.13
CA TYR A 123 -6.92 -8.26 -4.40
C TYR A 123 -5.86 -8.42 -3.31
N ALA A 124 -6.26 -8.36 -2.04
CA ALA A 124 -5.34 -8.56 -0.93
C ALA A 124 -4.65 -9.94 -1.00
N GLU A 125 -5.43 -11.00 -1.24
CA GLU A 125 -4.89 -12.34 -1.41
C GLU A 125 -4.02 -12.48 -2.66
N ARG A 126 -4.34 -11.77 -3.75
CA ARG A 126 -3.51 -11.76 -4.95
C ARG A 126 -2.13 -11.15 -4.70
N LEU A 127 -2.06 -10.01 -4.02
CA LEU A 127 -0.78 -9.39 -3.64
C LEU A 127 0.09 -10.33 -2.79
N ARG A 128 -0.54 -11.12 -1.91
CA ARG A 128 0.13 -12.11 -1.07
C ARG A 128 0.67 -13.29 -1.89
N LYS A 129 -0.11 -13.77 -2.85
CA LYS A 129 0.30 -14.81 -3.81
C LYS A 129 1.47 -14.34 -4.68
N HIS A 130 1.42 -13.09 -5.18
CA HIS A 130 2.50 -12.51 -5.97
C HIS A 130 3.82 -12.46 -5.22
N TYR A 131 3.80 -12.06 -3.94
CA TYR A 131 4.98 -12.11 -3.07
C TYR A 131 5.58 -13.52 -2.98
N ALA A 132 4.76 -14.53 -2.68
CA ALA A 132 5.21 -15.91 -2.53
C ALA A 132 5.73 -16.51 -3.85
N GLU A 133 5.04 -16.23 -4.96
CA GLU A 133 5.42 -16.70 -6.29
C GLU A 133 6.75 -16.09 -6.72
N LEU A 134 6.93 -14.78 -6.56
CA LEU A 134 8.18 -14.12 -6.92
C LEU A 134 9.36 -14.63 -6.08
N ARG A 135 9.16 -14.92 -4.80
CA ARG A 135 10.23 -15.49 -3.97
C ARG A 135 10.54 -16.94 -4.30
N ARG A 136 9.53 -17.73 -4.70
CA ARG A 136 9.75 -19.08 -5.24
C ARG A 136 10.56 -19.04 -6.52
N GLU A 137 10.24 -18.12 -7.43
CA GLU A 137 11.02 -17.88 -8.66
C GLU A 137 12.48 -17.50 -8.36
N ARG A 138 12.73 -16.86 -7.21
CA ARG A 138 14.08 -16.53 -6.72
C ARG A 138 14.77 -17.66 -5.97
N GLY A 139 14.14 -18.83 -5.84
CA GLY A 139 14.72 -20.03 -5.24
C GLY A 139 14.32 -20.30 -3.80
N GLN A 140 13.31 -19.61 -3.25
CA GLN A 140 12.80 -19.94 -1.92
C GLN A 140 12.09 -21.30 -1.93
N SER A 141 12.57 -22.25 -1.13
CA SER A 141 12.03 -23.61 -1.03
C SER A 141 10.88 -23.74 -0.02
N ALA A 142 10.91 -22.97 1.07
CA ALA A 142 9.86 -22.92 2.08
C ALA A 142 8.87 -21.77 1.78
N PRO A 143 7.55 -21.95 2.04
CA PRO A 143 6.61 -20.83 1.96
C PRO A 143 7.02 -19.71 2.93
N PRO A 144 6.88 -18.42 2.57
CA PRO A 144 7.13 -17.33 3.50
C PRO A 144 6.23 -17.43 4.75
N SER A 145 6.63 -16.89 5.91
CA SER A 145 5.84 -17.01 7.16
C SER A 145 4.45 -16.34 7.08
N ILE A 146 4.22 -15.55 6.04
CA ILE A 146 2.92 -14.95 5.69
C ILE A 146 1.78 -15.96 5.46
N TRP A 147 2.08 -17.26 5.38
CA TRP A 147 1.10 -18.34 5.23
C TRP A 147 0.76 -19.04 6.56
N ASP A 148 1.44 -18.68 7.65
CA ASP A 148 1.21 -19.27 8.98
C ASP A 148 0.01 -18.62 9.71
N GLU A 149 -0.47 -17.47 9.23
CA GLU A 149 -1.64 -16.76 9.78
C GLU A 149 -2.86 -16.81 8.84
N GLU A 150 -4.06 -16.97 9.39
CA GLU A 150 -5.29 -16.92 8.60
C GLU A 150 -5.48 -15.52 7.98
N PRO A 151 -5.70 -15.39 6.66
CA PRO A 151 -5.90 -14.12 5.97
C PRO A 151 -6.96 -13.20 6.60
N ALA A 152 -7.99 -13.80 7.22
CA ALA A 152 -9.07 -13.10 7.90
C ALA A 152 -8.60 -12.36 9.17
N LYS A 153 -7.55 -12.84 9.85
CA LYS A 153 -7.00 -12.20 11.05
C LYS A 153 -6.17 -10.97 10.72
N ILE A 154 -5.36 -11.02 9.66
CA ILE A 154 -4.53 -9.89 9.21
C ILE A 154 -5.43 -8.69 8.84
N VAL A 155 -6.48 -8.92 8.05
CA VAL A 155 -7.42 -7.84 7.67
C VAL A 155 -8.27 -7.36 8.86
N ALA A 156 -8.61 -8.24 9.82
CA ALA A 156 -9.38 -7.88 11.01
C ALA A 156 -8.57 -7.07 12.05
N ILE A 157 -7.28 -7.38 12.22
CA ILE A 157 -6.36 -6.60 13.07
C ILE A 157 -6.22 -5.20 12.48
N ASP A 158 -5.97 -5.11 11.18
CA ASP A 158 -5.76 -3.85 10.47
C ASP A 158 -7.02 -2.95 10.48
N LEU A 159 -8.21 -3.52 10.24
CA LEU A 159 -9.51 -2.84 10.40
C LEU A 159 -9.82 -2.44 11.85
N GLY A 160 -9.41 -3.26 12.82
CA GLY A 160 -9.60 -3.02 14.26
C GLY A 160 -8.72 -1.89 14.79
N GLU A 161 -7.48 -1.77 14.30
CA GLU A 161 -6.59 -0.66 14.59
C GLU A 161 -7.05 0.65 13.94
N LYS A 162 -7.51 0.60 12.68
CA LYS A 162 -8.04 1.77 11.96
C LYS A 162 -9.27 2.39 12.63
N LYS A 163 -10.22 1.56 13.12
CA LYS A 163 -11.37 2.03 13.90
C LYS A 163 -10.95 2.72 15.20
N ARG A 164 -9.94 2.17 15.90
CA ARG A 164 -9.40 2.75 17.14
C ARG A 164 -8.68 4.07 16.88
N ARG A 165 -7.85 4.15 15.83
CA ARG A 165 -7.11 5.37 15.44
C ARG A 165 -8.04 6.48 14.94
N HIS A 166 -9.04 6.16 14.10
CA HIS A 166 -10.01 7.15 13.64
C HIS A 166 -10.87 7.70 14.79
N ARG A 167 -11.20 6.87 15.79
CA ARG A 167 -11.86 7.33 17.02
C ARG A 167 -10.97 8.30 17.80
N ALA A 168 -9.71 7.95 18.02
CA ALA A 168 -8.75 8.79 18.74
C ALA A 168 -8.50 10.14 18.04
N LEU A 169 -8.34 10.15 16.72
CA LEU A 169 -8.15 11.37 15.93
C LEU A 169 -9.39 12.29 16.01
N ARG A 170 -10.60 11.73 15.89
CA ARG A 170 -11.86 12.50 16.02
C ARG A 170 -12.00 13.11 17.42
N GLU A 171 -11.62 12.39 18.46
CA GLU A 171 -11.63 12.90 19.84
C GLU A 171 -10.60 14.01 20.05
N HIS A 172 -9.40 13.87 19.49
CA HIS A 172 -8.35 14.90 19.54
C HIS A 172 -8.77 16.18 18.80
N LEU A 173 -9.33 16.06 17.60
CA LEU A 173 -9.86 17.20 16.84
C LEU A 173 -11.04 17.90 17.54
N LYS A 174 -11.92 17.15 18.20
CA LYS A 174 -12.99 17.72 19.04
C LYS A 174 -12.42 18.54 20.20
N LYS A 175 -11.42 18.01 20.92
CA LYS A 175 -10.74 18.72 22.02
C LYS A 175 -10.04 20.01 21.57
N ARG A 176 -9.41 20.01 20.39
CA ARG A 176 -8.79 21.22 19.82
C ARG A 176 -9.82 22.27 19.37
N ARG A 177 -11.00 21.85 18.91
CA ARG A 177 -12.09 22.76 18.54
C ARG A 177 -12.78 23.37 19.75
N SER A 178 -12.92 22.63 20.86
CA SER A 178 -13.49 23.15 22.10
C SER A 178 -12.56 24.15 22.79
N SER A 179 -11.24 23.93 22.78
CA SER A 179 -10.28 24.86 23.40
C SER A 179 -10.13 26.18 22.63
N ARG A 180 -10.37 26.18 21.31
CA ARG A 180 -10.39 27.40 20.48
C ARG A 180 -11.68 28.23 20.61
N ARG A 181 -12.75 27.69 21.18
CA ARG A 181 -14.03 28.40 21.40
C ARG A 181 -14.15 29.03 22.79
N GLN A 182 -13.20 28.77 23.68
CA GLN A 182 -13.13 29.32 25.05
C GLN A 182 -12.07 30.43 25.21
N LYS A 183 -11.38 30.80 24.12
CA LYS A 183 -10.55 32.01 24.02
C LYS A 183 -11.26 33.00 23.10
#